data_AF-A0A6P4YJC8-F1
#
_entry.id   AF-A0A6P4YJC8-F1
#
_cell.length_a   1.000
_cell.length_b   1.000
_cell.length_c   1.000
_cell.angle_alpha   90.00
_cell.angle_beta   90.00
_cell.angle_gamma   90.00
#
_symmetry.space_group_name_H-M   'P 1'
#
loop_
_entity.id
_entity.type
_entity.pdbx_description
1 polymer ?
#
loop_
_entity_poly.entity_id
_entity_poly.type
_entity_poly.pdbx_seq_one_letter_code
_entity_poly.pdbx_strand_id
1 'polypeptide(L)'
;MFSFVLVAFILLFPFFATLPAEFVSDPTTFFFYFHKYFFSKSFYLEWLFVGFLGRKLPSEDIPTEVERSVWEKNTGLITQLQTHRDILAYCSAEREAGGDWGNLILMARQEALLHWRQLEMHSGTVRDLSPRYYREVRIHCGLLRHWERTDGFLHERTIFLDYSDFSTNGKINRTEKYWEMDDTEPEQPEGE
;
A
#
# COMPACT_ATOMS: atom_id res chain seq x y z
N MET A 1 3.53 10.75 22.57
CA MET A 1 4.66 10.82 21.64
C MET A 1 4.64 9.51 20.88
N PHE A 2 4.01 9.49 19.70
CA PHE A 2 3.77 8.26 18.93
C PHE A 2 4.95 8.02 18.00
N SER A 3 5.71 6.94 18.20
CA SER A 3 6.70 6.47 17.25
C SER A 3 6.00 5.69 16.14
N PHE A 4 5.80 6.33 14.99
CA PHE A 4 5.44 5.64 13.76
C PHE A 4 6.73 5.11 13.11
N VAL A 5 6.84 3.80 12.90
CA VAL A 5 7.86 3.25 12.01
C VAL A 5 7.25 3.21 10.62
N LEU A 6 7.33 4.34 9.90
CA LEU A 6 6.93 4.43 8.50
C LEU A 6 8.08 3.91 7.64
N VAL A 7 7.91 2.74 7.03
CA VAL A 7 8.83 2.24 5.99
C VAL A 7 8.20 2.59 4.64
N ALA A 8 8.47 3.82 4.19
CA ALA A 8 8.09 4.27 2.85
C ALA A 8 9.34 4.28 1.96
N PHE A 9 9.40 3.37 0.99
CA PHE A 9 10.45 3.35 -0.03
C PHE A 9 9.85 3.75 -1.36
N ILE A 10 10.27 4.91 -1.86
CA ILE A 10 9.88 5.37 -3.18
C ILE A 10 10.96 4.96 -4.17
N LEU A 11 10.57 4.14 -5.12
CA LEU A 11 11.48 3.40 -6.00
C LEU A 11 11.86 4.26 -7.21
N LEU A 12 12.72 5.25 -7.00
CA LEU A 12 13.23 6.09 -8.09
C LEU A 12 14.76 6.12 -8.14
N PHE A 13 15.36 5.02 -8.60
CA PHE A 13 16.81 4.91 -8.68
C PHE A 13 17.53 5.95 -9.57
N PRO A 14 16.96 6.51 -10.66
CA PRO A 14 17.62 7.62 -11.37
C PRO A 14 17.38 9.01 -10.74
N PHE A 15 16.55 9.12 -9.70
CA PHE A 15 16.17 10.40 -9.08
C PHE A 15 17.10 10.80 -7.93
N PHE A 16 17.64 9.82 -7.20
CA PHE A 16 18.57 10.08 -6.09
C PHE A 16 19.90 10.70 -6.52
N ALA A 17 20.32 10.50 -7.78
CA ALA A 17 21.56 11.07 -8.30
C ALA A 17 21.49 12.59 -8.60
N THR A 18 20.29 13.19 -8.58
CA THR A 18 20.07 14.61 -8.92
C THR A 18 19.52 15.44 -7.77
N LEU A 19 19.22 14.83 -6.62
CA LEU A 19 18.79 15.55 -5.43
C LEU A 19 20.01 16.15 -4.70
N PRO A 20 19.99 17.45 -4.37
CA PRO A 20 21.02 18.06 -3.53
C PRO A 20 21.15 17.34 -2.18
N ALA A 21 22.38 17.17 -1.68
CA ALA A 21 22.69 16.38 -0.48
C ALA A 21 21.94 16.83 0.79
N GLU A 22 21.51 18.09 0.80
CA GLU A 22 20.70 18.73 1.85
C GLU A 22 19.26 18.20 1.97
N PHE A 23 18.75 17.45 0.98
CA PHE A 23 17.40 16.86 1.02
C PHE A 23 17.31 15.49 1.71
N VAL A 24 18.45 14.88 2.07
CA VAL A 24 18.51 13.50 2.60
C VAL A 24 18.47 13.45 4.14
N SER A 25 18.59 14.59 4.82
CA SER A 25 18.79 14.65 6.27
C SER A 25 17.51 14.67 7.12
N ASP A 26 16.35 15.03 6.55
CA ASP A 26 15.04 14.98 7.24
C ASP A 26 14.01 14.21 6.38
N PRO A 27 13.51 13.05 6.84
CA PRO A 27 12.50 12.26 6.14
C PRO A 27 11.24 13.06 5.79
N THR A 28 10.80 13.97 6.66
CA THR A 28 9.55 14.71 6.47
C THR A 28 9.69 15.72 5.32
N THR A 29 10.79 16.47 5.32
CA THR A 29 11.17 17.38 4.25
C THR A 29 11.44 16.62 2.94
N PHE A 30 12.11 15.47 3.00
CA PHE A 30 12.31 14.59 1.84
C PHE A 30 10.96 14.19 1.22
N PHE A 31 10.02 13.66 2.02
CA PHE A 31 8.71 13.26 1.51
C PHE A 31 7.94 14.44 0.90
N PHE A 32 7.99 15.63 1.51
CA PHE A 32 7.30 16.81 1.00
C PHE A 32 7.84 17.28 -0.36
N TYR A 33 9.16 17.40 -0.51
CA TYR A 33 9.78 17.85 -1.77
C TYR A 33 9.80 16.78 -2.85
N PHE A 34 10.01 15.53 -2.46
CA PHE A 34 9.88 14.39 -3.35
C PHE A 34 8.45 14.32 -3.90
N HIS A 35 7.42 14.44 -3.06
CA HIS A 35 6.02 14.48 -3.50
C HIS A 35 5.79 15.64 -4.48
N LYS A 36 6.18 16.86 -4.10
CA LYS A 36 5.97 18.04 -4.95
C LYS A 36 6.64 17.90 -6.32
N TYR A 37 7.86 17.36 -6.38
CA TYR A 37 8.60 17.26 -7.64
C TYR A 37 8.21 16.04 -8.48
N PHE A 38 8.02 14.88 -7.85
CA PHE A 38 7.66 13.65 -8.55
C PHE A 38 6.27 13.75 -9.17
N PHE A 39 5.31 14.27 -8.41
CA PHE A 39 3.93 14.38 -8.88
C PHE A 39 3.74 15.56 -9.86
N SER A 40 4.50 16.65 -9.72
CA SER A 40 4.47 17.76 -10.72
C SER A 40 5.10 17.40 -12.07
N LYS A 41 5.84 16.29 -12.16
CA LYS A 41 6.45 15.77 -13.40
C LYS A 41 5.77 14.52 -13.93
N SER A 42 4.80 13.96 -13.19
CA SER A 42 4.03 12.82 -13.66
C SER A 42 3.02 13.28 -14.69
N PHE A 43 3.13 12.76 -15.91
CA PHE A 43 2.22 13.06 -17.01
C PHE A 43 0.87 12.32 -16.89
N TYR A 44 0.71 11.50 -15.87
CA TYR A 44 -0.50 10.73 -15.65
C TYR A 44 -1.50 11.57 -14.84
N LEU A 45 -2.68 11.76 -15.40
CA LEU A 45 -3.82 12.41 -14.75
C LEU A 45 -4.38 11.56 -13.58
N GLU A 46 -4.12 10.25 -13.62
CA GLU A 46 -4.67 9.27 -12.68
C GLU A 46 -3.67 8.13 -12.47
N TRP A 47 -3.56 7.64 -11.24
CA TRP A 47 -2.75 6.46 -10.91
C TRP A 47 -3.63 5.35 -10.35
N LEU A 48 -3.20 4.11 -10.50
CA LEU A 48 -3.87 2.98 -9.87
C LEU A 48 -3.33 2.80 -8.45
N PHE A 49 -4.22 2.52 -7.51
CA PHE A 49 -3.82 2.17 -6.16
C PHE A 49 -4.33 0.79 -5.72
N VAL A 50 -3.53 0.15 -4.88
CA VAL A 50 -3.96 -0.99 -4.06
C VAL A 50 -3.61 -0.69 -2.61
N GLY A 51 -4.63 -0.51 -1.78
CA GLY A 51 -4.51 -0.33 -0.34
C GLY A 51 -4.82 -1.62 0.39
N PHE A 52 -4.00 -1.98 1.37
CA PHE A 52 -4.19 -3.11 2.27
C PHE A 52 -4.35 -2.59 3.69
N LEU A 53 -5.35 -3.09 4.41
CA LEU A 53 -5.51 -2.87 5.84
C LEU A 53 -5.76 -4.21 6.52
N GLY A 54 -4.83 -4.64 7.35
CA GLY A 54 -4.89 -5.89 8.08
C GLY A 54 -5.10 -5.65 9.56
N ARG A 55 -6.17 -6.20 10.12
CA ARG A 55 -6.36 -6.27 11.56
C ARG A 55 -5.57 -7.44 12.11
N LYS A 56 -4.58 -7.17 12.94
CA LYS A 56 -3.69 -8.21 13.49
C LYS A 56 -4.46 -9.10 14.46
N LEU A 57 -4.09 -10.37 14.57
CA LEU A 57 -4.51 -11.20 15.70
C LEU A 57 -3.92 -10.64 17.01
N PRO A 58 -4.48 -10.99 18.19
CA PRO A 58 -3.80 -10.73 19.45
C PRO A 58 -2.37 -11.27 19.41
N SER A 59 -1.40 -10.52 19.94
CA SER A 59 0.02 -10.87 19.84
C SER A 59 0.34 -12.23 20.45
N GLU A 60 -0.39 -12.62 21.49
CA GLU A 60 -0.33 -13.94 22.13
C GLU A 60 -0.76 -15.11 21.22
N ASP A 61 -1.58 -14.83 20.21
CA ASP A 61 -2.10 -15.81 19.25
C ASP A 61 -1.20 -15.93 18.01
N ILE A 62 -0.17 -15.08 17.89
CA ILE A 62 0.73 -15.06 16.74
C ILE A 62 2.05 -15.73 17.11
N PRO A 63 2.36 -16.89 16.50
CA PRO A 63 3.65 -17.53 16.72
C PRO A 63 4.81 -16.63 16.26
N THR A 64 5.89 -16.57 17.03
CA THR A 64 7.05 -15.71 16.74
C THR A 64 7.65 -15.98 15.36
N GLU A 65 7.60 -17.22 14.86
CA GLU A 65 8.07 -17.54 13.52
C GLU A 65 7.19 -16.94 12.41
N VAL A 66 5.89 -16.78 12.66
CA VAL A 66 4.98 -16.12 11.72
C VAL A 66 5.27 -14.64 11.67
N GLU A 67 5.43 -13.99 12.83
CA GLU A 67 5.76 -12.56 12.91
C GLU A 67 7.09 -12.25 12.19
N ARG A 68 8.13 -13.06 12.43
CA ARG A 68 9.40 -12.94 11.71
C ARG A 68 9.23 -13.13 10.21
N SER A 69 8.48 -14.16 9.80
CA SER A 69 8.25 -14.44 8.38
C SER A 69 7.52 -13.30 7.67
N VAL A 70 6.54 -12.67 8.33
CA VAL A 70 5.84 -11.50 7.78
C VAL A 70 6.81 -10.35 7.55
N TRP A 71 7.68 -10.05 8.52
CA TRP A 71 8.68 -9.00 8.41
C TRP A 71 9.71 -9.26 7.29
N GLU A 72 10.26 -10.48 7.24
CA GLU A 72 11.23 -10.90 6.22
C GLU A 72 10.63 -10.80 4.81
N LYS A 73 9.38 -11.26 4.64
CA LYS A 73 8.71 -11.21 3.35
C LYS A 73 8.31 -9.80 2.93
N ASN A 74 7.90 -8.94 3.87
CA ASN A 74 7.65 -7.54 3.56
C ASN A 74 8.94 -6.84 3.07
N THR A 75 10.07 -7.12 3.74
CA THR A 75 11.39 -6.64 3.33
C THR A 75 11.81 -7.17 1.96
N GLY A 76 11.61 -8.47 1.72
CA GLY A 76 11.91 -9.10 0.42
C GLY A 76 11.05 -8.54 -0.71
N LEU A 77 9.77 -8.25 -0.44
CA LEU A 77 8.86 -7.64 -1.40
C LEU A 77 9.37 -6.26 -1.82
N ILE A 78 9.78 -5.42 -0.87
CA ILE A 78 10.35 -4.09 -1.16
C ILE A 78 11.50 -4.20 -2.17
N THR A 79 12.44 -5.14 -1.96
CA THR A 79 13.58 -5.38 -2.85
C THR A 79 13.14 -5.80 -4.27
N GLN A 80 12.10 -6.61 -4.39
CA GLN A 80 11.57 -7.02 -5.70
C GLN A 80 10.90 -5.87 -6.43
N LEU A 81 10.09 -5.07 -5.72
CA LEU A 81 9.34 -3.98 -6.32
C LEU A 81 10.29 -2.93 -6.91
N GLN A 82 11.52 -2.76 -6.39
CA GLN A 82 12.51 -1.81 -6.94
C GLN A 82 12.84 -2.04 -8.42
N THR A 83 12.63 -3.27 -8.91
CA THR A 83 12.90 -3.65 -10.29
C THR A 83 11.72 -3.38 -11.24
N HIS A 84 10.54 -3.05 -10.70
CA HIS A 84 9.35 -2.78 -11.49
C HIS A 84 9.21 -1.31 -11.86
N ARG A 85 9.35 -1.02 -13.17
CA ARG A 85 9.28 0.35 -13.71
C ARG A 85 7.92 1.03 -13.57
N ASP A 86 6.86 0.26 -13.41
CA ASP A 86 5.49 0.77 -13.36
C ASP A 86 4.92 0.89 -11.95
N ILE A 87 5.69 0.51 -10.93
CA ILE A 87 5.36 0.74 -9.51
C ILE A 87 5.97 2.07 -9.12
N LEU A 88 5.10 3.04 -8.86
CA LEU A 88 5.48 4.41 -8.52
C LEU A 88 5.87 4.52 -7.05
N ALA A 89 5.13 3.84 -6.17
CA ALA A 89 5.40 3.84 -4.74
C ALA A 89 4.91 2.55 -4.06
N TYR A 90 5.62 2.16 -3.02
CA TYR A 90 5.17 1.16 -2.03
C TYR A 90 5.40 1.71 -0.63
N CYS A 91 4.31 1.87 0.12
CA CYS A 91 4.33 2.33 1.50
C CYS A 91 3.83 1.22 2.40
N SER A 92 4.53 0.96 3.49
CA SER A 92 4.19 -0.10 4.44
C SER A 92 4.43 0.39 5.85
N ALA A 93 3.41 0.30 6.71
CA ALA A 93 3.51 0.79 8.07
C ALA A 93 2.55 0.10 9.03
N GLU A 94 2.95 0.07 10.29
CA GLU A 94 2.03 -0.12 11.40
C GLU A 94 1.20 1.16 11.60
N ARG A 95 -0.10 1.00 11.87
CA ARG A 95 -0.97 2.11 12.23
C ARG A 95 -0.65 2.65 13.62
N GLU A 96 -0.23 1.76 14.51
CA GLU A 96 0.24 2.03 15.87
C GLU A 96 1.32 0.99 16.20
N ALA A 97 2.28 1.32 17.06
CA ALA A 97 3.39 0.41 17.38
C ALA A 97 2.86 -0.95 17.89
N GLY A 98 3.18 -2.03 17.15
CA GLY A 98 2.73 -3.40 17.42
C GLY A 98 1.27 -3.70 17.03
N GLY A 99 0.58 -2.76 16.39
CA GLY A 99 -0.84 -2.83 16.06
C GLY A 99 -1.15 -3.31 14.64
N ASP A 100 -2.28 -2.84 14.12
CA ASP A 100 -2.77 -3.14 12.77
C ASP A 100 -1.79 -2.67 11.69
N TRP A 101 -1.74 -3.39 10.58
CA TRP A 101 -0.80 -3.13 9.50
C TRP A 101 -1.50 -2.55 8.26
N GLY A 102 -0.86 -1.59 7.59
CA GLY A 102 -1.35 -0.99 6.37
C GLY A 102 -0.28 -0.92 5.28
N ASN A 103 -0.67 -1.24 4.04
CA ASN A 103 0.19 -1.01 2.86
C ASN A 103 -0.56 -0.23 1.79
N LEU A 104 0.19 0.55 1.00
CA LEU A 104 -0.31 1.24 -0.17
C LEU A 104 0.66 1.04 -1.33
N ILE A 105 0.14 0.64 -2.48
CA ILE A 105 0.88 0.52 -3.73
C ILE A 105 0.30 1.50 -4.73
N LEU A 106 1.15 2.33 -5.34
CA LEU A 106 0.77 3.21 -6.44
C LEU A 106 1.42 2.73 -7.73
N MET A 107 0.65 2.69 -8.81
CA MET A 107 1.07 2.16 -10.09
C MET A 107 0.68 3.11 -11.22
N ALA A 108 1.52 3.20 -12.24
CA ALA A 108 1.26 4.02 -13.42
C ALA A 108 0.23 3.38 -14.36
N ARG A 109 0.20 2.04 -14.41
CA ARG A 109 -0.49 1.28 -15.46
C ARG A 109 -1.09 -0.03 -14.94
N GLN A 110 -2.19 -0.49 -15.55
CA GLN A 110 -2.94 -1.66 -15.08
C GLN A 110 -2.17 -2.98 -15.29
N GLU A 111 -1.29 -3.03 -16.27
CA GLU A 111 -0.39 -4.15 -16.53
C GLU A 111 0.56 -4.39 -15.34
N ALA A 112 0.91 -3.33 -14.60
CA ALA A 112 1.71 -3.45 -13.38
C ALA A 112 0.98 -4.26 -12.30
N LEU A 113 -0.34 -4.09 -12.18
CA LEU A 113 -1.16 -4.85 -11.24
C LEU A 113 -1.18 -6.34 -11.60
N LEU A 114 -1.25 -6.66 -12.89
CA LEU A 114 -1.24 -8.06 -13.37
C LEU A 114 0.11 -8.71 -13.08
N HIS A 115 1.22 -8.03 -13.39
CA HIS A 115 2.56 -8.53 -13.10
C HIS A 115 2.80 -8.68 -11.60
N TRP A 116 2.36 -7.71 -10.79
CA TRP A 116 2.47 -7.77 -9.33
C TRP A 116 1.73 -8.97 -8.75
N ARG A 117 0.50 -9.23 -9.20
CA ARG A 117 -0.28 -10.40 -8.76
C ARG A 117 0.35 -11.74 -9.12
N GLN A 118 1.18 -11.77 -10.17
CA GLN A 118 1.88 -12.97 -10.63
C GLN A 118 3.21 -13.23 -9.90
N LEU A 119 3.68 -12.30 -9.06
CA LEU A 119 4.85 -12.54 -8.21
C LEU A 119 4.54 -13.69 -7.24
N GLU A 120 5.27 -14.80 -7.41
CA GLU A 120 5.12 -16.04 -6.63
C GLU A 120 5.27 -15.80 -5.12
N MET A 121 6.06 -14.79 -4.74
CA MET A 121 6.21 -14.34 -3.35
C MET A 121 4.91 -13.77 -2.77
N HIS A 122 4.03 -13.21 -3.59
CA HIS A 122 2.74 -12.67 -3.14
C HIS A 122 1.72 -13.79 -2.90
N SER A 123 1.61 -14.78 -3.79
CA SER A 123 0.60 -15.84 -3.69
C SER A 123 0.83 -16.80 -2.50
N GLY A 124 2.08 -17.23 -2.27
CA GLY A 124 2.41 -18.09 -1.12
C GLY A 124 2.30 -17.38 0.23
N THR A 125 2.57 -16.07 0.27
CA THR A 125 2.46 -15.25 1.49
C THR A 125 1.02 -14.99 1.88
N VAL A 126 0.18 -14.66 0.91
CA VAL A 126 -1.24 -14.40 1.16
C VAL A 126 -1.95 -15.67 1.61
N ARG A 127 -1.64 -16.83 1.01
CA ARG A 127 -2.31 -18.08 1.36
C ARG A 127 -1.90 -18.62 2.73
N ASP A 128 -0.60 -18.59 3.05
CA ASP A 128 -0.08 -19.37 4.18
C ASP A 128 0.21 -18.51 5.43
N LEU A 129 0.59 -17.23 5.26
CA LEU A 129 0.92 -16.34 6.38
C LEU A 129 -0.23 -15.45 6.81
N SER A 130 -1.02 -14.92 5.86
CA SER A 130 -2.08 -13.95 6.20
C SER A 130 -3.11 -14.51 7.19
N PRO A 131 -3.62 -15.75 7.03
CA PRO A 131 -4.58 -16.31 7.99
C PRO A 131 -4.00 -16.61 9.37
N ARG A 132 -2.67 -16.69 9.50
CA ARG A 132 -1.96 -16.94 10.76
C ARG A 132 -1.52 -15.66 11.46
N TYR A 133 -1.70 -14.51 10.84
CA TYR A 133 -1.23 -13.21 11.32
C TYR A 133 -2.35 -12.18 11.47
N TYR A 134 -3.35 -12.23 10.58
CA TYR A 134 -4.48 -11.30 10.57
C TYR A 134 -5.78 -12.00 10.94
N ARG A 135 -6.65 -11.28 11.67
CA ARG A 135 -8.06 -11.66 11.85
C ARG A 135 -8.87 -11.31 10.61
N GLU A 136 -8.72 -10.08 10.11
CA GLU A 136 -9.38 -9.60 8.90
C GLU A 136 -8.43 -8.78 8.05
N VAL A 137 -8.64 -8.80 6.74
CA VAL A 137 -7.92 -7.99 5.76
C VAL A 137 -8.91 -7.31 4.84
N ARG A 138 -8.66 -6.04 4.55
CA ARG A 138 -9.36 -5.27 3.51
C ARG A 138 -8.37 -4.87 2.44
N ILE A 139 -8.74 -5.13 1.19
CA ILE A 139 -7.95 -4.74 0.03
C ILE A 139 -8.78 -3.77 -0.79
N HIS A 140 -8.41 -2.50 -0.76
CA HIS A 140 -9.01 -1.44 -1.55
C HIS A 140 -8.27 -1.32 -2.89
N CYS A 141 -9.02 -1.19 -3.98
CA CYS A 141 -8.48 -0.94 -5.30
C CYS A 141 -9.23 0.22 -5.94
N GLY A 142 -8.53 1.02 -6.72
CA GLY A 142 -9.15 2.09 -7.48
C GLY A 142 -8.14 3.03 -8.11
N LEU A 143 -8.58 4.27 -8.29
CA LEU A 143 -7.81 5.33 -8.92
C LEU A 143 -7.50 6.45 -7.92
N LEU A 144 -6.28 6.97 -8.00
CA LEU A 144 -5.87 8.19 -7.34
C LEU A 144 -5.84 9.29 -8.41
N ARG A 145 -6.86 10.16 -8.39
CA ARG A 145 -6.90 11.43 -9.14
C ARG A 145 -6.45 12.55 -8.20
N HIS A 146 -5.95 13.67 -8.73
CA HIS A 146 -5.69 14.89 -7.94
C HIS A 146 -5.01 14.58 -6.59
N TRP A 147 -3.83 13.98 -6.64
CA TRP A 147 -3.10 13.41 -5.49
C TRP A 147 -2.96 14.35 -4.28
N GLU A 148 -3.05 15.65 -4.50
CA GLU A 148 -3.01 16.70 -3.48
C GLU A 148 -4.30 16.80 -2.65
N ARG A 149 -5.40 16.17 -3.08
CA ARG A 149 -6.71 16.22 -2.43
C ARG A 149 -7.05 14.90 -1.76
N THR A 150 -7.68 14.98 -0.59
CA THR A 150 -8.13 13.81 0.18
C THR A 150 -9.28 13.05 -0.49
N ASP A 151 -10.06 13.71 -1.35
CA ASP A 151 -11.12 13.12 -2.19
C ASP A 151 -10.57 12.47 -3.47
N GLY A 152 -9.25 12.51 -3.69
CA GLY A 152 -8.61 11.95 -4.87
C GLY A 152 -8.65 10.42 -4.96
N PHE A 153 -8.92 9.72 -3.86
CA PHE A 153 -9.02 8.26 -3.84
C PHE A 153 -10.42 7.80 -4.28
N LEU A 154 -10.55 7.55 -5.57
CA LEU A 154 -11.73 6.94 -6.16
C LEU A 154 -11.65 5.42 -5.97
N HIS A 155 -12.39 4.92 -4.99
CA HIS A 155 -12.44 3.50 -4.68
C HIS A 155 -13.33 2.81 -5.72
N GLU A 156 -12.79 1.86 -6.46
CA GLU A 156 -13.57 1.04 -7.40
C GLU A 156 -14.10 -0.21 -6.70
N ARG A 157 -13.23 -0.84 -5.90
CA ARG A 157 -13.50 -2.14 -5.31
C ARG A 157 -12.86 -2.30 -3.94
N THR A 158 -13.51 -3.06 -3.08
CA THR A 158 -12.92 -3.55 -1.83
C THR A 158 -13.17 -5.04 -1.67
N ILE A 159 -12.10 -5.80 -1.46
CA ILE A 159 -12.14 -7.22 -1.08
C ILE A 159 -12.02 -7.29 0.43
N PHE A 160 -12.97 -7.96 1.07
CA PHE A 160 -12.94 -8.28 2.49
C PHE A 160 -12.58 -9.75 2.65
N LEU A 161 -11.54 -10.01 3.45
CA LEU A 161 -11.08 -11.32 3.82
C LEU A 161 -11.22 -11.44 5.33
N ASP A 162 -11.97 -12.43 5.77
CA ASP A 162 -12.15 -12.74 7.18
C ASP A 162 -11.61 -14.15 7.45
N TYR A 163 -10.68 -14.21 8.40
CA TYR A 163 -9.92 -15.39 8.79
C TYR A 163 -10.36 -15.94 10.15
N SER A 164 -11.40 -15.40 10.79
CA SER A 164 -11.80 -15.81 12.14
C SER A 164 -12.10 -17.31 12.26
N ASP A 165 -12.60 -17.94 11.20
CA ASP A 165 -12.91 -19.37 11.17
C ASP A 165 -11.74 -20.25 10.65
N PHE A 166 -10.64 -19.63 10.20
CA PHE A 166 -9.57 -20.33 9.49
C PHE A 166 -8.89 -21.38 10.37
N SER A 167 -8.62 -21.07 11.65
CA SER A 167 -8.00 -22.01 12.58
C SER A 167 -8.87 -23.24 12.87
N THR A 168 -10.20 -23.09 12.74
CA THR A 168 -11.16 -24.14 13.11
C THR A 168 -11.49 -25.06 11.93
N ASN A 169 -11.61 -24.50 10.72
CA ASN A 169 -12.07 -25.27 9.56
C ASN A 169 -11.33 -24.95 8.25
N GLY A 170 -10.27 -24.14 8.30
CA GLY A 170 -9.47 -23.76 7.14
C GLY A 170 -10.19 -22.85 6.13
N LYS A 171 -11.39 -22.34 6.44
CA LYS A 171 -12.15 -21.49 5.53
C LYS A 171 -11.73 -20.03 5.66
N ILE A 172 -11.73 -19.35 4.53
CA ILE A 172 -11.54 -17.90 4.42
C ILE A 172 -12.85 -17.34 3.89
N ASN A 173 -13.51 -16.49 4.67
CA ASN A 173 -14.71 -15.80 4.25
C ASN A 173 -14.30 -14.61 3.37
N ARG A 174 -14.63 -14.68 2.08
CA ARG A 174 -14.26 -13.65 1.09
C ARG A 174 -15.51 -13.00 0.52
N THR A 175 -15.59 -11.68 0.66
CA THR A 175 -16.64 -10.87 0.01
C THR A 175 -16.02 -9.72 -0.78
N GLU A 176 -16.72 -9.26 -1.81
CA GLU A 176 -16.30 -8.12 -2.62
C GLU A 176 -17.41 -7.08 -2.64
N LYS A 177 -17.04 -5.82 -2.48
CA LYS A 177 -17.91 -4.67 -2.70
C LYS A 177 -17.36 -3.84 -3.83
N TYR A 178 -18.21 -3.52 -4.79
CA TYR A 178 -17.94 -2.53 -5.82
C TYR A 178 -18.57 -1.22 -5.38
N TRP A 179 -17.89 -0.13 -5.64
CA TRP A 179 -18.34 1.21 -5.30
C TRP A 179 -18.71 1.93 -6.60
N GLU A 180 -19.79 2.70 -6.56
CA GLU A 180 -20.14 3.58 -7.67
C GLU A 180 -19.10 4.70 -7.71
N MET A 181 -18.40 4.81 -8.84
CA MET A 181 -17.47 5.91 -9.10
C MET A 181 -18.33 7.09 -9.50
N ASP A 182 -18.50 8.06 -8.60
CA ASP A 182 -19.17 9.30 -8.95
C ASP A 182 -18.20 10.14 -9.79
N ASP A 183 -18.38 10.12 -11.11
CA ASP A 183 -17.52 10.79 -12.09
C ASP A 183 -17.80 12.31 -12.20
N THR A 184 -18.62 12.88 -11.31
CA THR A 184 -18.80 14.33 -11.26
C THR A 184 -17.50 15.02 -10.87
N GLU A 185 -16.94 15.80 -11.80
CA GLU A 185 -15.84 16.71 -11.51
C GLU A 185 -16.19 17.54 -10.28
N PRO A 186 -15.29 17.67 -9.28
CA PRO A 186 -15.53 18.56 -8.17
C PRO A 186 -15.67 19.98 -8.74
N GLU A 187 -16.81 20.63 -8.48
CA GLU A 187 -17.07 22.01 -8.87
C GLU A 187 -15.84 22.86 -8.53
N GLN A 188 -15.27 23.51 -9.55
CA GLN A 188 -14.17 24.43 -9.32
C GLN A 188 -14.69 25.54 -8.40
N PRO A 189 -13.99 25.88 -7.30
CA PRO A 189 -14.37 27.03 -6.51
C PRO A 189 -14.33 28.26 -7.43
N GLU A 190 -15.49 28.89 -7.62
CA GLU A 190 -15.60 30.14 -8.37
C GLU A 190 -14.62 31.14 -7.78
N GLY A 191 -13.79 31.72 -8.66
CA GLY A 191 -12.70 32.59 -8.25
C GLY A 191 -13.17 33.80 -7.44
N GLU A 192 -12.52 34.02 -6.30
CA GLU A 192 -12.48 35.30 -5.59
C GLU A 192 -11.17 36.05 -5.90
#